data_AF-A0A0N0LSQ0-F1
#
_entry.id   AF-A0A0N0LSQ0-F1
#
_cell.length_a   1.000
_cell.length_b   1.000
_cell.length_c   1.000
_cell.angle_alpha   90.00
_cell.angle_beta   90.00
_cell.angle_gamma   90.00
#
_symmetry.space_group_name_H-M   'P 1'
#
loop_
_entity.id
_entity.type
_entity.pdbx_description
1 polymer ?
#
loop_
_entity_poly.entity_id
_entity_poly.type
_entity_poly.pdbx_seq_one_letter_code
_entity_poly.pdbx_strand_id
1 'polypeptide(L)'
;MRYRILTHTQDYLFLELPDEICKLMQNHQKTPYDLEFELFLQIPNLTKVDILEYFEESILDLATGYSGNGIELDSLFLEFLFDSTNVTAGNSTNPTYISEYINVIGQLFLAGYIEFGMCGLQNKQENLLSNQGSDKYQAWIHFRDNFFYAGAYYRDITEVREKYPNMSDDEYIYSTWDTPQYWDRYRFWVARTPKGTQYFDEILAPRFYNKYKDLEVEIDDKGNVIRWIGQINRANQ
;
A
#
# COMPACT_ATOMS: atom_id res chain seq x y z
N MET A 1 20.68 -19.34 4.40
CA MET A 1 19.65 -19.95 3.52
C MET A 1 19.47 -19.07 2.29
N ARG A 2 19.06 -19.64 1.14
CA ARG A 2 18.85 -18.88 -0.10
C ARG A 2 17.36 -18.77 -0.42
N TYR A 3 16.91 -17.57 -0.76
CA TYR A 3 15.52 -17.25 -1.08
C TYR A 3 15.43 -16.60 -2.45
N ARG A 4 14.36 -16.86 -3.18
CA ARG A 4 14.12 -16.32 -4.53
C ARG A 4 13.04 -15.26 -4.51
N ILE A 5 13.13 -14.31 -5.43
CA ILE A 5 12.00 -13.41 -5.73
C ILE A 5 11.00 -14.17 -6.62
N LEU A 6 9.73 -14.23 -6.22
CA LEU A 6 8.62 -14.71 -7.05
C LEU A 6 7.44 -13.75 -6.93
N THR A 7 6.63 -13.61 -7.97
CA THR A 7 5.39 -12.83 -7.89
C THR A 7 4.16 -13.73 -7.92
N HIS A 8 3.20 -13.39 -7.06
CA HIS A 8 1.78 -13.78 -7.01
C HIS A 8 1.44 -15.27 -6.77
N THR A 9 2.33 -16.26 -6.91
CA THR A 9 1.88 -17.64 -6.62
C THR A 9 1.59 -17.91 -5.14
N GLN A 10 2.02 -17.03 -4.22
CA GLN A 10 1.96 -17.27 -2.77
C GLN A 10 1.77 -16.00 -1.90
N ASP A 11 1.11 -14.95 -2.38
CA ASP A 11 0.79 -13.73 -1.60
C ASP A 11 1.99 -12.88 -1.10
N TYR A 12 3.22 -13.17 -1.56
CA TYR A 12 4.48 -12.56 -1.11
C TYR A 12 5.44 -12.32 -2.28
N LEU A 13 6.26 -11.26 -2.19
CA LEU A 13 7.31 -10.94 -3.18
C LEU A 13 8.47 -11.95 -3.14
N PHE A 14 8.69 -12.59 -2.00
CA PHE A 14 9.74 -13.59 -1.81
C PHE A 14 9.13 -14.97 -1.59
N LEU A 15 9.74 -16.00 -2.19
CA LEU A 15 9.32 -17.39 -2.06
C LEU A 15 9.46 -17.82 -0.60
N GLU A 16 8.33 -17.82 0.11
CA GLU A 16 8.14 -18.25 1.50
C GLU A 16 9.37 -17.92 2.35
N LEU A 17 9.61 -16.63 2.64
CA LEU A 17 10.46 -16.29 3.78
C LEU A 17 9.88 -17.03 4.98
N PRO A 18 10.58 -18.03 5.54
CA PRO A 18 9.98 -18.87 6.58
C PRO A 18 9.55 -17.98 7.73
N ASP A 19 8.45 -18.33 8.39
CA ASP A 19 7.99 -17.64 9.60
C ASP A 19 9.14 -17.41 10.60
N GLU A 20 10.10 -18.33 10.70
CA GLU A 20 11.28 -18.15 11.54
C GLU A 20 12.22 -17.02 11.06
N ILE A 21 12.44 -16.86 9.75
CA ILE A 21 13.20 -15.74 9.20
C ILE A 21 12.45 -14.43 9.40
N CYS A 22 11.14 -14.42 9.12
CA CYS A 22 10.29 -13.28 9.41
C CYS A 22 10.41 -12.91 10.89
N LYS A 23 10.27 -13.87 11.82
CA LYS A 23 10.43 -13.67 13.28
C LYS A 23 11.82 -13.18 13.68
N LEU A 24 12.88 -13.69 13.05
CA LEU A 24 14.26 -13.25 13.31
C LEU A 24 14.48 -11.80 12.89
N MET A 25 13.92 -11.39 11.75
CA MET A 25 13.97 -10.00 11.28
C MET A 25 12.95 -9.09 12.01
N GLN A 26 11.84 -9.65 12.50
CA GLN A 26 10.77 -9.00 13.30
C GLN A 26 11.18 -8.67 14.74
N ASN A 27 12.40 -8.97 15.18
CA ASN A 27 12.95 -8.42 16.43
C ASN A 27 12.94 -6.86 16.46
N HIS A 28 12.51 -6.22 15.37
CA HIS A 28 12.26 -4.79 15.20
C HIS A 28 10.78 -4.36 15.12
N GLN A 29 9.79 -5.19 15.51
CA GLN A 29 8.35 -4.84 15.53
C GLN A 29 7.75 -4.48 14.15
N LYS A 30 8.21 -5.15 13.08
CA LYS A 30 7.77 -4.89 11.70
C LYS A 30 6.74 -5.90 11.22
N THR A 31 5.88 -5.48 10.30
CA THR A 31 4.96 -6.37 9.59
C THR A 31 5.71 -7.17 8.50
N PRO A 32 5.19 -8.31 7.99
CA PRO A 32 5.80 -9.01 6.87
C PRO A 32 6.01 -8.15 5.60
N TYR A 33 5.09 -7.26 5.23
CA TYR A 33 5.25 -6.46 4.00
C TYR A 33 6.33 -5.37 4.15
N ASP A 34 6.44 -4.74 5.33
CA ASP A 34 7.57 -3.85 5.68
C ASP A 34 8.91 -4.54 5.46
N LEU A 35 8.99 -5.79 5.93
CA LEU A 35 10.20 -6.59 5.82
C LEU A 35 10.56 -6.91 4.37
N GLU A 36 9.56 -7.25 3.55
CA GLU A 36 9.77 -7.50 2.13
C GLU A 36 10.27 -6.27 1.40
N PHE A 37 9.70 -5.10 1.68
CA PHE A 37 10.14 -3.87 1.05
C PHE A 37 11.54 -3.47 1.52
N GLU A 38 11.87 -3.62 2.81
CA GLU A 38 13.22 -3.38 3.30
C GLU A 38 14.26 -4.33 2.68
N LEU A 39 13.87 -5.58 2.44
CA LEU A 39 14.69 -6.53 1.73
C LEU A 39 14.84 -6.11 0.26
N PHE A 40 13.75 -5.73 -0.41
CA PHE A 40 13.77 -5.23 -1.78
C PHE A 40 14.70 -4.02 -1.94
N LEU A 41 14.70 -3.08 -0.99
CA LEU A 41 15.58 -1.91 -0.98
C LEU A 41 17.08 -2.25 -0.88
N GLN A 42 17.44 -3.47 -0.43
CA GLN A 42 18.82 -3.92 -0.33
C GLN A 42 19.36 -4.52 -1.64
N ILE A 43 18.53 -4.67 -2.68
CA ILE A 43 18.95 -5.18 -3.98
C ILE A 43 20.02 -4.23 -4.58
N PRO A 44 21.20 -4.75 -4.99
CA PRO A 44 22.25 -3.92 -5.58
C PRO A 44 21.78 -3.25 -6.88
N ASN A 45 22.15 -1.99 -7.07
CA ASN A 45 21.81 -1.18 -8.25
C ASN A 45 20.30 -0.96 -8.47
N LEU A 46 19.51 -1.00 -7.39
CA LEU A 46 18.12 -0.57 -7.42
C LEU A 46 18.03 0.94 -7.73
N THR A 47 17.08 1.32 -8.57
CA THR A 47 16.81 2.72 -8.95
C THR A 47 15.47 3.18 -8.40
N LYS A 48 15.22 4.49 -8.36
CA LYS A 48 13.92 5.04 -7.96
C LYS A 48 12.75 4.48 -8.79
N VAL A 49 12.96 4.21 -10.08
CA VAL A 49 11.94 3.60 -10.95
C VAL A 49 11.56 2.20 -10.48
N ASP A 50 12.52 1.43 -10.00
CA ASP A 50 12.29 0.07 -9.49
C ASP A 50 11.41 0.11 -8.23
N ILE A 51 11.61 1.12 -7.37
CA ILE A 51 10.82 1.34 -6.15
C ILE A 51 9.39 1.79 -6.48
N LEU A 52 9.23 2.72 -7.43
CA LEU A 52 7.90 3.16 -7.86
C LEU A 52 7.10 2.03 -8.51
N GLU A 53 7.77 1.18 -9.29
CA GLU A 53 7.16 -0.01 -9.90
C GLU A 53 6.73 -1.03 -8.84
N TYR A 54 7.52 -1.21 -7.77
CA TYR A 54 7.13 -2.02 -6.62
C TYR A 54 5.84 -1.49 -5.98
N PHE A 55 5.75 -0.18 -5.71
CA PHE A 55 4.51 0.38 -5.18
C PHE A 55 3.32 0.20 -6.12
N GLU A 56 3.52 0.40 -7.42
CA GLU A 56 2.47 0.21 -8.42
C GLU A 56 1.92 -1.23 -8.38
N GLU A 57 2.82 -2.21 -8.32
CA GLU A 57 2.49 -3.63 -8.25
C GLU A 57 1.78 -3.95 -6.94
N SER A 58 2.36 -3.59 -5.79
CA SER A 58 1.79 -3.90 -4.47
C SER A 58 0.44 -3.22 -4.24
N ILE A 59 0.26 -1.96 -4.66
CA ILE A 59 -1.04 -1.27 -4.53
C ILE A 59 -2.13 -1.98 -5.35
N LEU A 60 -1.83 -2.36 -6.59
CA LEU A 60 -2.79 -3.04 -7.45
C LEU A 60 -3.08 -4.47 -6.98
N ASP A 61 -2.11 -5.14 -6.40
CA ASP A 61 -2.30 -6.46 -5.81
C ASP A 61 -3.22 -6.37 -4.59
N LEU A 62 -2.88 -5.52 -3.60
CA LEU A 62 -3.64 -5.30 -2.38
C LEU A 62 -5.08 -4.82 -2.65
N ALA A 63 -5.28 -3.99 -3.67
CA ALA A 63 -6.61 -3.51 -4.07
C ALA A 63 -7.55 -4.61 -4.59
N THR A 64 -7.09 -5.85 -4.75
CA THR A 64 -7.95 -7.01 -5.09
C THR A 64 -8.72 -7.54 -3.88
N GLY A 65 -8.20 -7.29 -2.67
CA GLY A 65 -8.71 -7.76 -1.39
C GLY A 65 -8.88 -9.29 -1.27
N TYR A 66 -9.30 -9.76 -0.09
CA TYR A 66 -9.48 -11.19 0.17
C TYR A 66 -10.73 -11.69 -0.58
N SER A 67 -10.54 -12.35 -1.72
CA SER A 67 -11.59 -12.90 -2.62
C SER A 67 -12.12 -11.98 -3.72
N GLY A 68 -11.35 -10.97 -4.19
CA GLY A 68 -11.75 -10.13 -5.33
C GLY A 68 -12.76 -9.02 -5.00
N ASN A 69 -12.99 -8.79 -3.70
CA ASN A 69 -13.74 -7.65 -3.20
C ASN A 69 -12.74 -6.63 -2.64
N GLY A 70 -13.01 -5.33 -2.82
CA GLY A 70 -12.13 -4.28 -2.31
C GLY A 70 -11.77 -4.46 -0.82
N ILE A 71 -10.61 -3.93 -0.43
CA ILE A 71 -10.08 -3.96 0.93
C ILE A 71 -10.32 -2.61 1.62
N GLU A 72 -10.49 -2.61 2.94
CA GLU A 72 -10.47 -1.37 3.72
C GLU A 72 -9.08 -0.71 3.64
N LEU A 73 -9.02 0.62 3.71
CA LEU A 73 -7.76 1.41 3.73
C LEU A 73 -7.07 1.35 5.10
N ASP A 74 -7.09 0.18 5.73
CA ASP A 74 -6.52 -0.05 7.04
C ASP A 74 -4.97 -0.15 6.99
N SER A 75 -4.38 -0.65 8.06
CA SER A 75 -2.92 -0.86 8.16
C SER A 75 -2.32 -1.66 7.03
N LEU A 76 -3.05 -2.63 6.46
CA LEU A 76 -2.51 -3.52 5.44
C LEU A 76 -2.29 -2.78 4.11
N PHE A 77 -3.23 -1.91 3.72
CA PHE A 77 -3.08 -1.15 2.47
C PHE A 77 -2.11 0.04 2.61
N LEU A 78 -1.98 0.59 3.82
CA LEU A 78 -1.20 1.78 4.11
C LEU A 78 0.14 1.49 4.81
N GLU A 79 0.59 0.25 4.80
CA GLU A 79 1.70 -0.23 5.61
C GLU A 79 2.99 0.57 5.39
N PHE A 80 3.33 0.89 4.13
CA PHE A 80 4.50 1.72 3.77
C PHE A 80 4.45 3.18 4.27
N LEU A 81 3.32 3.61 4.85
CA LEU A 81 3.18 4.92 5.50
C LEU A 81 3.46 4.88 7.01
N PHE A 82 3.63 3.69 7.58
CA PHE A 82 4.01 3.47 8.96
C PHE A 82 5.51 3.10 9.01
N ASP A 83 6.23 3.63 10.00
CA ASP A 83 7.55 3.07 10.31
C ASP A 83 7.42 1.97 11.37
N SER A 84 8.48 1.19 11.53
CA SER A 84 8.56 0.04 12.44
C SER A 84 8.40 0.34 13.93
N THR A 85 8.17 1.60 14.30
CA THR A 85 7.93 2.00 15.68
C THR A 85 6.52 2.52 15.90
N ASN A 86 5.67 2.60 14.87
CA ASN A 86 4.43 3.39 14.87
C ASN A 86 4.65 4.84 15.35
N VAL A 87 5.91 5.31 15.40
CA VAL A 87 6.32 6.63 15.85
C VAL A 87 6.95 7.32 14.67
N THR A 88 6.10 7.94 13.86
CA THR A 88 6.41 9.12 13.07
C THR A 88 7.66 9.02 12.16
N ALA A 89 7.44 9.38 10.90
CA ALA A 89 8.36 10.24 10.15
C ALA A 89 8.58 11.62 10.85
N GLY A 90 8.87 11.62 12.16
CA GLY A 90 8.92 12.77 13.04
C GLY A 90 10.33 13.12 13.48
N ASN A 91 11.33 12.27 13.22
CA ASN A 91 12.76 12.61 13.33
C ASN A 91 13.70 11.59 12.64
N SER A 92 13.20 10.74 11.73
CA SER A 92 14.10 9.94 10.90
C SER A 92 14.78 10.84 9.88
N THR A 93 16.11 10.89 9.89
CA THR A 93 16.89 11.58 8.84
C THR A 93 16.94 10.80 7.53
N ASN A 94 16.32 9.61 7.48
CA ASN A 94 16.30 8.78 6.29
C ASN A 94 15.15 9.24 5.38
N PRO A 95 15.41 9.42 4.07
CA PRO A 95 14.36 9.70 3.11
C PRO A 95 13.27 8.63 3.21
N THR A 96 12.01 9.06 3.33
CA THR A 96 10.86 8.16 3.26
C THR A 96 10.29 8.19 1.84
N TYR A 97 9.63 7.10 1.44
CA TYR A 97 8.95 7.00 0.15
C TYR A 97 7.43 7.27 0.25
N ILE A 98 7.00 7.88 1.35
CA ILE A 98 5.58 8.17 1.66
C ILE A 98 4.95 9.03 0.56
N SER A 99 5.62 10.11 0.16
CA SER A 99 5.12 11.00 -0.90
C SER A 99 4.99 10.28 -2.24
N GLU A 100 5.96 9.43 -2.57
CA GLU A 100 5.98 8.60 -3.76
C GLU A 100 4.84 7.59 -3.74
N TYR A 101 4.61 6.92 -2.62
CA TYR A 101 3.51 5.96 -2.45
C TYR A 101 2.15 6.63 -2.67
N ILE A 102 1.89 7.74 -1.98
CA ILE A 102 0.64 8.53 -2.15
C ILE A 102 0.50 9.01 -3.61
N ASN A 103 1.60 9.37 -4.26
CA ASN A 103 1.58 9.78 -5.66
C ASN A 103 1.17 8.62 -6.58
N VAL A 104 1.74 7.42 -6.39
CA VAL A 104 1.38 6.22 -7.16
C VAL A 104 -0.10 5.87 -6.97
N ILE A 105 -0.62 5.89 -5.74
CA ILE A 105 -2.05 5.72 -5.45
C ILE A 105 -2.89 6.69 -6.30
N GLY A 106 -2.54 7.97 -6.27
CA GLY A 106 -3.23 9.00 -7.04
C GLY A 106 -3.20 8.75 -8.54
N GLN A 107 -2.04 8.38 -9.09
CA GLN A 107 -1.90 8.08 -10.51
C GLN A 107 -2.76 6.87 -10.92
N LEU A 108 -2.75 5.79 -10.13
CA LEU A 108 -3.58 4.61 -10.36
C LEU A 108 -5.07 4.94 -10.32
N PHE A 109 -5.50 5.76 -9.37
CA PHE A 109 -6.88 6.23 -9.29
C PHE A 109 -7.26 7.08 -10.50
N LEU A 110 -6.46 8.11 -10.83
CA LEU A 110 -6.73 9.01 -11.95
C LEU A 110 -6.73 8.27 -13.30
N ALA A 111 -5.87 7.28 -13.47
CA ALA A 111 -5.85 6.39 -14.64
C ALA A 111 -7.07 5.44 -14.69
N GLY A 112 -7.81 5.32 -13.60
CA GLY A 112 -8.98 4.44 -13.48
C GLY A 112 -8.61 2.98 -13.31
N TYR A 113 -7.45 2.69 -12.71
CA TYR A 113 -7.06 1.32 -12.36
C TYR A 113 -7.59 0.90 -10.99
N ILE A 114 -7.68 1.82 -10.05
CA ILE A 114 -8.33 1.63 -8.75
C ILE A 114 -9.49 2.60 -8.54
N GLU A 115 -10.37 2.26 -7.61
CA GLU A 115 -11.51 3.06 -7.15
C GLU A 115 -11.57 3.05 -5.63
N PHE A 116 -12.11 4.12 -5.04
CA PHE A 116 -12.37 4.23 -3.62
C PHE A 116 -13.86 4.39 -3.35
N GLY A 117 -14.30 3.91 -2.19
CA GLY A 117 -15.61 4.25 -1.65
C GLY A 117 -15.57 4.31 -0.13
N MET A 118 -16.66 4.77 0.48
CA MET A 118 -16.80 4.79 1.93
C MET A 118 -17.38 3.48 2.45
N CYS A 119 -16.85 3.01 3.58
CA CYS A 119 -17.39 1.88 4.32
C CYS A 119 -18.79 2.23 4.87
N GLY A 120 -19.69 1.24 4.92
CA GLY A 120 -21.09 1.44 5.34
C GLY A 120 -22.04 1.97 4.28
N LEU A 121 -21.53 2.47 3.13
CA LEU A 121 -22.34 2.94 1.99
C LEU A 121 -22.11 2.11 0.70
N GLN A 122 -21.57 0.90 0.84
CA GLN A 122 -21.03 0.04 -0.23
C GLN A 122 -22.01 -0.22 -1.39
N ASN A 123 -23.32 -0.17 -1.15
CA ASN A 123 -24.35 -0.45 -2.16
C ASN A 123 -24.79 0.77 -2.99
N LYS A 124 -24.14 1.93 -2.83
CA LYS A 124 -24.59 3.16 -3.48
C LYS A 124 -23.56 3.70 -4.47
N GLN A 125 -24.01 4.04 -5.69
CA GLN A 125 -23.13 4.65 -6.70
C GLN A 125 -22.61 6.03 -6.27
N GLU A 126 -23.39 6.79 -5.50
CA GLU A 126 -22.97 8.07 -4.89
C GLU A 126 -21.80 7.93 -3.91
N ASN A 127 -21.45 6.70 -3.53
CA ASN A 127 -20.36 6.41 -2.59
C ASN A 127 -18.97 6.46 -3.22
N LEU A 128 -18.85 6.34 -4.55
CA LEU A 128 -17.55 6.25 -5.20
C LEU A 128 -16.83 7.60 -5.24
N LEU A 129 -15.52 7.61 -4.98
CA LEU A 129 -14.71 8.83 -5.01
C LEU A 129 -14.75 9.46 -6.41
N SER A 130 -14.71 8.65 -7.46
CA SER A 130 -14.77 9.14 -8.84
C SER A 130 -16.04 9.93 -9.20
N ASN A 131 -17.11 9.81 -8.40
CA ASN A 131 -18.36 10.55 -8.58
C ASN A 131 -18.42 11.84 -7.74
N GLN A 132 -17.37 12.18 -6.99
CA GLN A 132 -17.35 13.36 -6.13
C GLN A 132 -16.75 14.58 -6.83
N GLY A 133 -17.18 15.77 -6.41
CA GLY A 133 -16.66 17.03 -6.94
C GLY A 133 -17.03 17.30 -8.39
N SER A 134 -16.32 18.24 -9.03
CA SER A 134 -16.55 18.61 -10.43
C SER A 134 -15.98 17.60 -11.42
N ASP A 135 -14.89 16.92 -11.03
CA ASP A 135 -14.18 15.94 -11.82
C ASP A 135 -13.31 15.05 -10.92
N LYS A 136 -12.84 13.94 -11.50
CA LYS A 136 -12.02 12.93 -10.81
C LYS A 136 -10.73 13.49 -10.21
N TYR A 137 -10.15 14.52 -10.82
CA TYR A 137 -8.92 15.13 -10.31
C TYR A 137 -9.19 15.98 -9.07
N GLN A 138 -10.27 16.76 -9.06
CA GLN A 138 -10.70 17.48 -7.86
C GLN A 138 -11.12 16.53 -6.73
N ALA A 139 -11.80 15.43 -7.07
CA ALA A 139 -12.11 14.37 -6.11
C ALA A 139 -10.84 13.82 -5.43
N TRP A 140 -9.82 13.50 -6.23
CA TRP A 140 -8.53 13.03 -5.73
C TRP A 140 -7.85 14.06 -4.82
N ILE A 141 -7.81 15.34 -5.22
CA ILE A 141 -7.22 16.40 -4.39
C ILE A 141 -7.92 16.47 -3.03
N HIS A 142 -9.25 16.51 -3.03
CA HIS A 142 -10.04 16.58 -1.80
C HIS A 142 -9.77 15.38 -0.89
N PHE A 143 -9.80 14.17 -1.45
CA PHE A 143 -9.50 12.96 -0.68
C PHE A 143 -8.06 12.97 -0.17
N ARG A 144 -7.06 13.26 -1.01
CA ARG A 144 -5.65 13.26 -0.64
C ARG A 144 -5.36 14.23 0.50
N ASP A 145 -5.86 15.46 0.38
CA ASP A 145 -5.57 16.53 1.32
C ASP A 145 -6.21 16.26 2.70
N ASN A 146 -7.42 15.70 2.71
CA ASN A 146 -8.13 15.41 3.96
C ASN A 146 -7.79 14.05 4.56
N PHE A 147 -7.56 13.03 3.74
CA PHE A 147 -7.25 11.69 4.22
C PHE A 147 -5.78 11.55 4.59
N PHE A 148 -4.87 11.85 3.67
CA PHE A 148 -3.43 11.74 3.89
C PHE A 148 -2.86 12.99 4.58
N TYR A 149 -2.98 14.18 3.99
CA TYR A 149 -2.23 15.34 4.51
C TYR A 149 -2.76 15.91 5.83
N ALA A 150 -4.07 15.84 6.06
CA ALA A 150 -4.66 16.18 7.35
C ALA A 150 -4.59 15.02 8.38
N GLY A 151 -4.02 13.86 7.99
CA GLY A 151 -3.72 12.75 8.89
C GLY A 151 -4.94 11.93 9.33
N ALA A 152 -6.03 11.88 8.55
CA ALA A 152 -7.15 11.00 8.89
C ALA A 152 -6.77 9.52 8.91
N TYR A 153 -5.89 9.11 8.00
CA TYR A 153 -5.38 7.73 7.93
C TYR A 153 -4.57 7.27 9.15
N TYR A 154 -4.11 8.20 10.01
CA TYR A 154 -3.40 7.88 11.24
C TYR A 154 -4.32 7.73 12.45
N ARG A 155 -5.55 8.24 12.36
CA ARG A 155 -6.46 8.29 13.49
C ARG A 155 -7.22 6.98 13.61
N ASP A 156 -7.38 6.52 14.84
CA ASP A 156 -8.40 5.53 15.20
C ASP A 156 -9.75 6.21 15.49
N ILE A 157 -10.86 5.45 15.45
CA ILE A 157 -12.19 5.96 15.83
C ILE A 157 -12.20 6.54 17.25
N THR A 158 -11.37 6.02 18.16
CA THR A 158 -11.25 6.52 19.53
C THR A 158 -10.76 7.97 19.55
N GLU A 159 -9.74 8.31 18.74
CA GLU A 159 -9.22 9.68 18.63
C GLU A 159 -10.25 10.63 18.00
N VAL A 160 -11.04 10.15 17.03
CA VAL A 160 -12.14 10.94 16.44
C VAL A 160 -13.18 11.26 17.51
N ARG A 161 -13.57 10.28 18.33
CA ARG A 161 -14.54 10.47 19.43
C ARG A 161 -14.03 11.40 20.52
N GLU A 162 -12.75 11.31 20.89
CA GLU A 162 -12.14 12.24 21.86
C GLU A 162 -12.12 13.67 21.34
N LYS A 163 -11.83 13.86 20.06
CA LYS A 163 -11.83 15.18 19.42
C LYS A 163 -13.24 15.75 19.23
N TYR A 164 -14.24 14.90 18.98
CA TYR A 164 -15.63 15.27 18.77
C TYR A 164 -16.56 14.53 19.75
N PRO A 165 -16.56 14.88 21.05
CA PRO A 165 -17.25 14.11 22.10
C PRO A 165 -18.78 14.16 21.99
N ASN A 166 -19.33 15.07 21.19
CA ASN A 166 -20.77 15.19 20.93
C ASN A 166 -21.20 14.56 19.61
N MET A 167 -20.28 13.97 18.84
CA MET A 167 -20.61 13.25 17.61
C MET A 167 -21.42 12.00 17.94
N SER A 168 -22.60 11.89 17.37
CA SER A 168 -23.42 10.68 17.45
C SER A 168 -22.82 9.54 16.61
N ASP A 169 -23.17 8.31 16.95
CA ASP A 169 -22.79 7.15 16.12
C ASP A 169 -23.35 7.27 14.69
N ASP A 170 -24.54 7.86 14.52
CA ASP A 170 -25.13 8.12 13.20
C ASP A 170 -24.30 9.12 12.39
N GLU A 171 -23.84 10.22 13.00
CA GLU A 171 -22.97 11.20 12.31
C GLU A 171 -21.65 10.58 11.85
N TYR A 172 -21.11 9.64 12.63
CA TYR A 172 -19.93 8.88 12.25
C TYR A 172 -20.23 7.86 11.13
N ILE A 173 -21.22 6.98 11.35
CA ILE A 173 -21.61 5.90 10.43
C ILE A 173 -22.07 6.43 9.08
N TYR A 174 -22.72 7.59 9.06
CA TYR A 174 -23.20 8.26 7.86
C TYR A 174 -22.35 9.46 7.43
N SER A 175 -21.11 9.59 7.95
CA SER A 175 -20.18 10.58 7.44
C SER A 175 -19.95 10.36 5.94
N THR A 176 -19.84 11.46 5.20
CA THR A 176 -19.79 11.48 3.73
C THR A 176 -18.45 12.06 3.27
N TRP A 177 -18.30 12.19 1.96
CA TRP A 177 -17.18 12.91 1.35
C TRP A 177 -17.11 14.39 1.78
N ASP A 178 -18.19 14.96 2.33
CA ASP A 178 -18.26 16.35 2.80
C ASP A 178 -18.01 16.51 4.30
N THR A 179 -17.78 15.42 5.05
CA THR A 179 -17.50 15.47 6.49
C THR A 179 -16.12 14.91 6.88
N PRO A 180 -15.02 15.44 6.30
CA PRO A 180 -13.66 14.93 6.53
C PRO A 180 -13.18 14.98 7.98
N GLN A 181 -13.80 15.82 8.80
CA GLN A 181 -13.52 15.88 10.24
C GLN A 181 -13.74 14.53 10.95
N TYR A 182 -14.70 13.72 10.47
CA TYR A 182 -15.09 12.43 11.06
C TYR A 182 -14.40 11.24 10.42
N TRP A 183 -13.53 11.46 9.42
CA TRP A 183 -12.79 10.37 8.80
C TRP A 183 -11.69 9.84 9.72
N ASP A 184 -11.54 8.52 9.68
CA ASP A 184 -10.43 7.76 10.24
C ASP A 184 -9.97 6.72 9.22
N ARG A 185 -8.96 5.93 9.62
CA ARG A 185 -8.33 4.93 8.75
C ARG A 185 -9.26 3.82 8.25
N TYR A 186 -10.38 3.55 8.93
CA TYR A 186 -11.31 2.47 8.56
C TYR A 186 -12.47 2.96 7.70
N ARG A 187 -12.49 4.26 7.37
CA ARG A 187 -13.65 4.88 6.75
C ARG A 187 -13.81 4.57 5.27
N PHE A 188 -12.76 4.11 4.62
CA PHE A 188 -12.71 3.92 3.18
C PHE A 188 -12.29 2.51 2.81
N TRP A 189 -12.74 2.08 1.65
CA TRP A 189 -12.22 0.90 0.96
C TRP A 189 -11.63 1.31 -0.39
N VAL A 190 -10.76 0.44 -0.91
CA VAL A 190 -10.17 0.53 -2.24
C VAL A 190 -10.38 -0.77 -2.98
N ALA A 191 -10.69 -0.68 -4.27
CA ALA A 191 -10.83 -1.84 -5.14
C ALA A 191 -10.10 -1.65 -6.47
N ARG A 192 -9.49 -2.71 -6.97
CA ARG A 192 -9.01 -2.79 -8.35
C ARG A 192 -10.20 -2.87 -9.30
N THR A 193 -10.22 -1.99 -10.29
CA THR A 193 -11.27 -1.96 -11.32
C THR A 193 -11.02 -3.03 -12.39
N PRO A 194 -11.99 -3.36 -13.27
CA PRO A 194 -11.74 -4.25 -14.40
C PRO A 194 -10.58 -3.80 -15.30
N LYS A 195 -10.44 -2.48 -15.50
CA LYS A 195 -9.32 -1.90 -16.26
C LYS A 195 -7.99 -2.11 -15.52
N GLY A 196 -7.99 -1.94 -14.20
CA GLY A 196 -6.83 -2.20 -13.35
C GLY A 196 -6.42 -3.67 -13.36
N THR A 197 -7.38 -4.59 -13.27
CA THR A 197 -7.14 -6.04 -13.36
C THR A 197 -6.52 -6.41 -14.68
N GLN A 198 -7.07 -5.93 -15.80
CA GLN A 198 -6.48 -6.19 -17.11
C GLN A 198 -5.03 -5.68 -17.19
N TYR A 199 -4.78 -4.44 -16.75
CA TYR A 199 -3.42 -3.89 -16.72
C TYR A 199 -2.47 -4.70 -15.84
N PHE A 200 -2.94 -5.10 -14.65
CA PHE A 200 -2.13 -5.86 -13.71
C PHE A 200 -1.75 -7.24 -14.27
N ASP A 201 -2.74 -8.01 -14.71
CA ASP A 201 -2.56 -9.40 -15.14
C ASP A 201 -1.81 -9.50 -16.46
N GLU A 202 -2.09 -8.62 -17.41
CA GLU A 202 -1.53 -8.70 -18.77
C GLU A 202 -0.19 -7.98 -18.92
N ILE A 203 0.09 -6.97 -18.07
CA ILE A 203 1.23 -6.07 -18.25
C ILE A 203 2.10 -6.00 -17.01
N LEU A 204 1.57 -5.51 -15.88
CA LEU A 204 2.41 -5.16 -14.74
C LEU A 204 3.03 -6.37 -14.06
N ALA A 205 2.22 -7.34 -13.62
CA ALA A 205 2.71 -8.51 -12.90
C ALA A 205 3.68 -9.36 -13.76
N PRO A 206 3.40 -9.67 -15.04
CA PRO A 206 4.37 -10.37 -15.89
C PRO A 206 5.67 -9.58 -16.12
N ARG A 207 5.60 -8.25 -16.28
CA ARG A 207 6.78 -7.40 -16.45
C ARG A 207 7.62 -7.40 -15.18
N PHE A 208 6.97 -7.20 -14.03
CA PHE A 208 7.60 -7.20 -12.72
C PHE A 208 8.29 -8.55 -12.46
N TYR A 209 7.58 -9.66 -12.65
CA TYR A 209 8.14 -11.00 -12.53
C TYR A 209 9.40 -11.17 -13.37
N ASN A 210 9.32 -10.90 -14.69
CA ASN A 210 10.44 -11.10 -15.59
C ASN A 210 11.66 -10.24 -15.23
N LYS A 211 11.42 -9.07 -14.65
CA LYS A 211 12.46 -8.14 -14.22
C LYS A 211 13.26 -8.65 -13.02
N TYR A 212 12.62 -9.34 -12.07
CA TYR A 212 13.25 -9.73 -10.81
C TYR A 212 13.41 -11.25 -10.58
N LYS A 213 12.83 -12.11 -11.43
CA LYS A 213 12.83 -13.59 -11.27
C LYS A 213 14.19 -14.28 -11.10
N ASP A 214 15.27 -13.66 -11.58
CA ASP A 214 16.62 -14.23 -11.54
C ASP A 214 17.39 -13.80 -10.28
N LEU A 215 16.77 -13.02 -9.40
CA LEU A 215 17.36 -12.61 -8.13
C LEU A 215 17.11 -13.64 -7.02
N GLU A 216 18.19 -13.92 -6.30
CA GLU A 216 18.14 -14.65 -5.03
C GLU A 216 18.87 -13.85 -3.94
N VAL A 217 18.47 -14.04 -2.69
CA VAL A 217 19.15 -13.47 -1.52
C VAL A 217 19.62 -14.57 -0.58
N GLU A 218 20.86 -14.46 -0.12
CA GLU A 218 21.44 -15.34 0.88
C GLU A 218 21.37 -14.66 2.25
N ILE A 219 20.67 -15.27 3.21
CA ILE A 219 20.45 -14.75 4.57
C ILE A 219 21.09 -15.71 5.59
N ASP A 220 21.78 -15.21 6.61
CA ASP A 220 22.37 -16.03 7.68
C ASP A 220 21.32 -16.56 8.69
N ASP A 221 21.77 -17.34 9.68
CA ASP A 221 20.92 -17.88 10.75
C ASP A 221 20.45 -16.83 11.77
N LYS A 222 20.86 -15.56 11.61
CA LYS A 222 20.48 -14.42 12.44
C LYS A 222 19.58 -13.43 11.69
N GLY A 223 19.23 -13.71 10.43
CA GLY A 223 18.40 -12.83 9.60
C GLY A 223 19.17 -11.72 8.86
N ASN A 224 20.51 -11.75 8.84
CA ASN A 224 21.30 -10.77 8.10
C ASN A 224 21.44 -11.17 6.62
N VAL A 225 21.26 -10.21 5.72
CA VAL A 225 21.59 -10.39 4.30
C VAL A 225 23.10 -10.54 4.12
N ILE A 226 23.54 -11.71 3.67
CA ILE A 226 24.93 -11.99 3.33
C ILE A 226 25.27 -11.41 1.97
N ARG A 227 24.42 -11.67 0.96
CA ARG A 227 24.57 -11.15 -0.41
C ARG A 227 23.33 -11.37 -1.26
N TRP A 228 23.24 -10.58 -2.33
CA TRP A 228 22.34 -10.82 -3.45
C TRP A 228 23.07 -11.58 -4.56
N ILE A 229 22.32 -12.44 -5.24
CA ILE A 229 22.77 -13.30 -6.34
C ILE A 229 21.85 -13.03 -7.53
N GLY A 230 22.43 -12.98 -8.74
CA GLY A 230 21.70 -12.64 -9.96
C GLY A 230 21.76 -11.16 -10.31
N GLN A 231 20.89 -10.72 -11.21
CA GLN A 231 20.81 -9.34 -11.67
C GLN A 231 19.36 -8.95 -11.99
N ILE A 232 19.07 -7.65 -11.88
CA ILE A 232 17.81 -7.10 -12.37
C ILE A 232 17.80 -7.20 -13.90
N ASN A 233 16.81 -7.88 -14.47
CA ASN A 233 16.62 -7.99 -15.90
C ASN A 233 16.03 -6.69 -16.45
N ARG A 234 16.90 -5.73 -16.69
CA ARG A 234 16.53 -4.51 -17.42
C ARG A 234 16.34 -4.91 -18.88
N ALA A 235 15.13 -4.77 -19.41
CA ALA A 235 14.98 -4.73 -20.86
C ALA A 235 15.92 -3.61 -21.35
N ASN A 236 16.85 -3.94 -22.25
CA ASN A 236 17.66 -2.91 -22.90
C ASN A 236 16.68 -1.90 -23.51
N GLN A 237 16.67 -0.68 -22.98
CA GLN A 237 15.90 0.43 -23.53
C GLN A 237 16.38 0.76 -24.95
#